data_AF-A0A817U0D9-F1
#
_entry.id   AF-A0A817U0D9-F1
#
_cell.length_a   1.000
_cell.length_b   1.000
_cell.length_c   1.000
_cell.angle_alpha   90.00
_cell.angle_beta   90.00
_cell.angle_gamma   90.00
#
_symmetry.space_group_name_H-M   'P 1'
#
loop_
_entity.id
_entity.type
_entity.pdbx_description
1 polymer ?
#
loop_
_entity_poly.entity_id
_entity_poly.type
_entity_poly.pdbx_seq_one_letter_code
_entity_poly.pdbx_strand_id
1 'polypeptide(L)' 'MIRTLSTLNLPPNFDELTQTSTIESSTFGGLTQKSTIELSTFGGLTQTSTIQSSTAVT' A
#
# COMPACT_ATOMS: atom_id res chain seq x y z
N MET A 1 -7.10 -10.41 -2.33
CA MET A 1 -6.85 -8.97 -2.18
C MET A 1 -6.92 -8.63 -0.70
N ILE A 2 -5.80 -8.28 -0.06
CA ILE A 2 -5.79 -7.81 1.34
C ILE A 2 -5.71 -6.29 1.28
N ARG A 3 -6.67 -5.59 1.89
CA ARG A 3 -6.65 -4.13 2.02
C ARG A 3 -6.45 -3.80 3.51
N THR A 4 -5.40 -3.05 3.81
CA THR A 4 -5.13 -2.54 5.16
C THR A 4 -5.28 -1.03 5.15
N LEU A 5 -6.20 -0.52 5.97
CA LEU A 5 -6.43 0.90 6.18
C LEU A 5 -5.92 1.25 7.57
N SER A 6 -4.85 2.04 7.65
CA SER A 6 -4.26 2.49 8.92
C SER A 6 -4.42 4.00 9.04
N THR A 7 -5.24 4.43 10.00
CA THR A 7 -5.43 5.84 10.36
C THR A 7 -4.43 6.22 11.44
N LEU A 8 -3.49 7.11 11.13
CA LEU A 8 -2.53 7.64 12.11
C LEU A 8 -3.14 8.89 12.76
N ASN A 9 -3.29 8.88 14.10
CA ASN A 9 -3.71 10.08 14.84
C ASN A 9 -2.59 11.13 14.76
N LEU A 10 -2.81 12.18 13.97
CA LEU A 10 -1.90 13.32 13.87
C LEU A 10 -2.31 14.46 14.81
N PRO A 11 -1.36 15.32 15.23
CA PRO A 11 -1.64 16.53 16.00
C PRO A 11 -2.73 17.42 15.34
N PRO A 12 -3.46 18.23 16.12
CA PRO A 12 -4.65 18.99 15.68
C PRO A 12 -4.41 20.06 14.60
N ASN A 13 -3.18 20.21 14.12
CA ASN A 13 -2.76 21.16 13.09
C ASN A 13 -2.57 20.50 11.72
N PHE A 14 -2.73 19.19 11.64
CA PHE A 14 -2.54 18.41 10.44
C PHE A 14 -3.90 18.02 9.87
N ASP A 15 -4.18 18.49 8.66
CA ASP A 15 -5.26 17.96 7.85
C ASP A 15 -5.08 16.44 7.74
N GLU A 16 -6.06 15.70 8.25
CA GLU A 16 -6.18 14.25 8.33
C GLU A 16 -5.22 13.45 7.40
N LEU A 17 -4.30 12.67 7.97
CA LEU A 17 -3.49 11.72 7.21
C LEU A 17 -4.26 10.41 7.03
N THR A 18 -4.75 10.21 5.82
CA THR A 18 -5.34 8.92 5.42
C THR A 18 -4.31 8.10 4.68
N GLN A 19 -4.00 6.89 5.18
CA GLN A 19 -3.12 5.94 4.52
C GLN A 19 -3.86 4.62 4.19
N THR A 20 -4.01 4.33 2.89
CA THR A 20 -4.57 3.06 2.41
C THR A 20 -3.48 2.23 1.74
N SER A 21 -3.36 0.95 2.11
CA SER A 21 -2.49 0.00 1.42
C SER A 21 -3.29 -1.18 0.87
N THR A 22 -3.07 -1.49 -0.41
CA THR A 22 -3.64 -2.67 -1.09
C THR A 22 -2.51 -3.62 -1.44
N ILE A 23 -2.62 -4.87 -0.99
CA ILE A 23 -1.66 -5.93 -1.30
C ILE A 23 -2.34 -6.98 -2.17
N GLU A 24 -1.73 -7.25 -3.31
CA GLU A 24 -2.09 -8.33 -4.22
C GLU A 24 -0.92 -9.30 -4.34
N SER A 25 -1.21 -10.59 -4.28
CA SER A 25 -0.22 -11.64 -4.46
C SER A 25 -0.78 -12.72 -5.36
N SER A 26 0.01 -13.17 -6.33
CA SER A 26 -0.35 -14.25 -7.24
C SER A 26 0.82 -15.22 -7.39
N THR A 27 0.53 -16.51 -7.40
CA THR A 27 1.53 -17.56 -7.65
C THR A 27 1.18 -18.31 -8.92
N PHE A 28 2.14 -18.44 -9.83
CA PHE A 28 2.02 -19.25 -11.04
C PHE A 28 3.34 -19.95 -11.33
N GLY A 29 3.32 -21.28 -11.46
CA GLY A 29 4.51 -22.07 -11.84
C GLY A 29 5.73 -21.89 -10.93
N GLY A 30 5.54 -21.76 -9.61
CA GLY A 30 6.63 -21.53 -8.64
C GLY A 30 7.11 -20.07 -8.54
N LEU A 31 6.59 -19.18 -9.38
CA LEU A 31 6.83 -17.74 -9.29
C LEU A 31 5.75 -17.09 -8.43
N THR A 32 6.16 -16.37 -7.39
CA THR A 32 5.26 -15.53 -6.57
C THR A 32 5.50 -14.07 -6.90
N GLN A 33 4.46 -13.41 -7.41
CA GLN A 33 4.43 -11.96 -7.59
C GLN A 33 3.63 -11.31 -6.48
N LYS A 34 4.14 -10.20 -5.95
CA LYS A 34 3.49 -9.36 -4.95
C LYS A 34 3.48 -7.92 -5.43
N SER A 35 2.32 -7.28 -5.39
CA SER A 35 2.14 -5.86 -5.66
C SER A 35 1.54 -5.19 -4.42
N THR A 36 2.10 -4.05 -4.03
CA THR A 36 1.59 -3.20 -2.96
C THR A 36 1.32 -1.82 -3.54
N ILE A 37 0.10 -1.30 -3.37
CA ILE A 37 -0.27 0.07 -3.72
C ILE A 37 -0.51 0.82 -2.41
N GLU A 38 0.22 1.90 -2.19
CA GLU A 38 0.08 2.78 -1.03
C GLU A 38 -0.46 4.14 -1.46
N LEU A 39 -1.51 4.61 -0.79
CA LEU A 39 -2.12 5.91 -0.99
C LEU A 39 -2.02 6.68 0.32
N SER A 40 -1.42 7.87 0.28
CA SER A 40 -1.33 8.78 1.42
C SER A 40 -1.93 10.13 1.03
N THR A 41 -2.88 10.64 1.80
CA THR A 41 -3.44 11.98 1.62
C THR A 41 -3.12 12.84 2.83
N PHE A 42 -2.59 14.04 2.58
CA PHE A 42 -2.17 15.00 3.60
C PHE A 42 -2.40 16.43 3.11
N GLY A 43 -3.20 17.24 3.81
CA GLY A 43 -3.43 18.65 3.43
C GLY A 43 -3.97 18.84 2.01
N GLY A 44 -4.80 17.90 1.53
CA GLY A 44 -5.29 17.87 0.15
C GLY A 44 -4.27 17.38 -0.90
N LEU A 45 -3.02 17.12 -0.50
CA LEU A 45 -2.01 16.49 -1.36
C LEU A 45 -2.16 14.97 -1.29
N THR A 46 -2.31 14.33 -2.44
CA THR A 46 -2.42 12.87 -2.53
C THR A 46 -1.17 12.29 -3.20
N GLN A 47 -0.52 11.34 -2.51
CA GLN A 47 0.62 10.58 -3.01
C GLN A 47 0.23 9.13 -3.21
N THR A 48 0.59 8.56 -4.36
CA THR A 48 0.43 7.13 -4.65
C THR A 48 1.80 6.50 -4.90
N SER A 49 2.08 5.37 -4.27
CA SER A 49 3.28 4.55 -4.50
C SER A 49 2.88 3.14 -4.90
N THR A 50 3.61 2.52 -5.83
CA THR A 50 3.40 1.14 -6.24
C THR A 50 4.72 0.39 -6.11
N ILE A 51 4.71 -0.72 -5.36
CA ILE A 51 5.86 -1.58 -5.13
C ILE A 51 5.52 -2.95 -5.70
N GLN A 52 6.34 -3.44 -6.63
CA GLN A 52 6.21 -4.78 -7.19
C GLN A 52 7.44 -5.62 -6.84
N SER A 53 7.24 -6.83 -6.33
CA SER A 53 8.29 -7.82 -6.14
C SER A 53 7.91 -9.14 -6.78
N SER A 54 8.90 -9.85 -7.30
CA SER A 54 8.74 -11.20 -7.83
C SER A 54 9.79 -12.10 -7.20
N THR A 55 9.38 -13.27 -6.74
CA THR A 55 10.25 -14.26 -6.10
C THR A 55 10.01 -15.61 -6.74
N ALA A 56 11.05 -16.18 -7.34
CA ALA A 56 11.01 -17.56 -7.82
C ALA A 56 11.36 -18.49 -6.65
N VAL A 57 10.54 -19.51 -6.43
CA VAL A 57 10.88 -20.61 -5.53
C VAL A 57 11.53 -21.68 -6.39
N THR A 58 12.86 -21.82 -6.27
CA THR A 58 13.65 -22.88 -6.92
C THR A 58 13.57 -24.18 -6.16
#